data_AF-A0A956N545-F1
#
_entry.id   AF-A0A956N545-F1
#
_cell.length_a   1.000
_cell.length_b   1.000
_cell.length_c   1.000
_cell.angle_alpha   90.00
_cell.angle_beta   90.00
_cell.angle_gamma   90.00
#
_symmetry.space_group_name_H-M   'P 1'
#
loop_
_entity.id
_entity.type
_entity.pdbx_description
1 polymer ?
#
loop_
_entity_poly.entity_id
_entity_poly.type
_entity_poly.pdbx_seq_one_letter_code
_entity_poly.pdbx_strand_id
1 'polypeptide(L)'
;RDMESEADTYGVAELYTVGLDPNGLATFFDKLVEMRGGTSSGKLEQFFSTHPDPGARASAVREIIATLPPKALRKDSPRFHEVKARVTKP
;
A
#
# COMPACT_ATOMS: atom_id res chain seq x y z
N ARG A 1 9.84 -9.01 -11.25
CA ARG A 1 8.41 -8.80 -10.97
C ARG A 1 7.91 -9.81 -9.95
N ASP A 2 8.35 -11.06 -10.03
CA ASP A 2 8.04 -12.12 -9.04
C ASP A 2 8.36 -11.71 -7.60
N MET A 3 9.47 -11.01 -7.37
CA MET A 3 9.82 -10.46 -6.05
C MET A 3 8.78 -9.45 -5.51
N GLU A 4 8.14 -8.66 -6.37
CA GLU A 4 7.08 -7.72 -5.93
C GLU A 4 5.82 -8.48 -5.55
N SER A 5 5.43 -9.47 -6.36
CA SER A 5 4.25 -10.31 -6.10
C SER A 5 4.40 -11.13 -4.82
N GLU A 6 5.60 -11.67 -4.59
CA GLU A 6 5.94 -12.36 -3.35
C GLU A 6 5.89 -11.40 -2.15
N ALA A 7 6.49 -10.21 -2.28
CA ALA A 7 6.45 -9.19 -1.24
C ALA A 7 5.03 -8.72 -0.92
N ASP A 8 4.17 -8.54 -1.92
CA ASP A 8 2.77 -8.17 -1.74
C ASP A 8 1.98 -9.26 -1.02
N THR A 9 2.23 -10.52 -1.37
CA THR A 9 1.58 -11.68 -0.73
C THR A 9 1.95 -11.75 0.74
N TYR A 10 3.24 -11.65 1.07
CA TYR A 10 3.68 -11.62 2.47
C TYR A 10 3.19 -10.37 3.20
N GLY A 11 3.18 -9.21 2.53
CA GLY A 11 2.66 -7.97 3.10
C GLY A 11 1.19 -8.09 3.51
N VAL A 12 0.34 -8.70 2.67
CA VAL A 12 -1.06 -8.96 3.00
C VAL A 12 -1.18 -9.90 4.20
N ALA A 13 -0.42 -11.00 4.21
CA ALA A 13 -0.44 -11.98 5.29
C ALA A 13 -0.02 -11.36 6.64
N GLU A 14 1.04 -10.56 6.65
CA GLU A 14 1.53 -9.85 7.85
C GLU A 14 0.50 -8.87 8.38
N LEU A 15 -0.02 -7.98 7.52
CA LEU A 15 -1.05 -7.00 7.91
C LEU A 15 -2.26 -7.71 8.54
N TYR A 16 -2.76 -8.76 7.88
CA TYR A 16 -3.89 -9.53 8.38
C TYR A 16 -3.59 -10.20 9.74
N THR A 17 -2.40 -10.77 9.88
CA THR A 17 -1.95 -11.47 11.09
C THR A 17 -1.95 -10.52 12.29
N VAL A 18 -1.34 -9.34 12.14
CA VAL A 18 -1.25 -8.33 13.20
C VAL A 18 -2.54 -7.51 13.40
N GLY A 19 -3.60 -7.81 12.63
CA GLY A 19 -4.92 -7.19 12.80
C GLY A 19 -5.06 -5.82 12.12
N LEU A 20 -4.22 -5.50 11.14
CA LEU A 20 -4.35 -4.35 10.27
C LEU A 20 -5.14 -4.71 9.01
N ASP A 21 -5.96 -3.78 8.49
CA ASP A 21 -6.72 -4.00 7.26
C ASP A 21 -5.79 -3.98 6.03
N PRO A 22 -5.57 -5.11 5.33
CA PRO A 22 -4.65 -5.15 4.19
C PRO A 22 -5.15 -4.36 2.98
N ASN A 23 -6.42 -3.92 2.95
CA ASN A 23 -6.90 -2.99 1.93
C ASN A 23 -6.11 -1.69 1.92
N GLY A 24 -5.48 -1.32 3.04
CA GLY A 24 -4.56 -0.18 3.11
C GLY A 24 -3.37 -0.31 2.14
N LEU A 25 -2.90 -1.53 1.85
CA LEU A 25 -1.82 -1.77 0.89
C LEU A 25 -2.29 -1.51 -0.55
N ALA A 26 -3.48 -1.99 -0.93
CA ALA A 26 -4.07 -1.68 -2.24
C ALA A 26 -4.32 -0.17 -2.42
N THR A 27 -4.90 0.48 -1.40
CA THR A 27 -5.13 1.94 -1.41
C THR A 27 -3.83 2.73 -1.48
N PHE A 28 -2.73 2.23 -0.90
CA PHE A 28 -1.42 2.84 -1.02
C PHE A 28 -0.93 2.82 -2.49
N PHE A 29 -1.05 1.68 -3.17
CA PHE A 29 -0.70 1.59 -4.59
C PHE A 29 -1.56 2.49 -5.48
N ASP A 30 -2.88 2.59 -5.23
CA ASP A 30 -3.75 3.52 -5.97
C ASP A 30 -3.25 4.96 -5.85
N LYS A 31 -2.90 5.40 -4.64
CA LYS A 31 -2.37 6.74 -4.41
C LYS A 31 -1.05 6.98 -5.16
N LEU A 32 -0.18 5.97 -5.25
CA LEU A 32 1.04 6.08 -6.04
C LEU A 32 0.72 6.27 -7.54
N VAL A 33 -0.26 5.54 -8.07
CA VAL A 33 -0.74 5.72 -9.45
C VAL A 33 -1.27 7.14 -9.68
N GLU A 34 -2.11 7.65 -8.77
CA GLU A 34 -2.66 9.01 -8.84
C GLU A 34 -1.54 10.07 -8.81
N MET A 35 -0.57 9.92 -7.91
CA MET A 35 0.56 10.85 -7.79
C MET A 35 1.44 10.87 -9.04
N ARG A 36 1.58 9.73 -9.73
CA ARG A 36 2.32 9.64 -11.00
C ARG A 36 1.70 10.52 -12.09
N GLY A 37 0.38 10.68 -12.11
CA GLY A 37 -0.34 11.46 -13.13
C GLY A 37 -0.44 12.97 -12.84
N GLY A 38 -0.22 13.40 -11.60
CA GLY A 38 -0.47 14.79 -11.15
C GLY A 38 0.73 15.72 -11.23
N THR A 39 1.93 15.27 -10.81
CA THR A 39 3.19 16.03 -10.91
C THR A 39 4.34 15.06 -10.60
N SER A 40 5.11 14.68 -11.62
CA SER A 40 6.28 13.79 -11.51
C SER A 40 7.36 14.38 -10.60
N SER A 41 7.33 14.06 -9.30
CA SER A 41 8.44 14.34 -8.39
C SER A 41 9.52 13.26 -8.57
N GLY A 42 10.77 13.63 -8.84
CA GLY A 42 11.82 12.67 -9.19
C GLY A 42 12.07 11.52 -8.19
N LYS A 43 11.68 11.68 -6.92
CA LYS A 43 11.71 10.59 -5.93
C LYS A 43 10.70 9.48 -6.21
N LEU A 44 9.54 9.85 -6.76
CA LEU A 44 8.47 8.93 -7.12
C LEU A 44 8.84 8.16 -8.41
N GLU A 45 9.45 8.82 -9.40
CA GLU A 45 10.06 8.14 -10.54
C GLU A 45 11.13 7.12 -10.10
N GLN A 46 12.01 7.45 -9.15
CA GLN A 46 13.02 6.52 -8.65
C GLN A 46 12.40 5.30 -7.95
N PHE A 47 11.33 5.52 -7.18
CA PHE A 47 10.56 4.43 -6.59
C PHE A 47 10.00 3.51 -7.68
N PHE A 48 9.35 4.03 -8.71
CA PHE A 48 8.80 3.21 -9.80
C PHE A 48 9.86 2.52 -10.65
N SER A 49 11.08 3.07 -10.73
CA SER A 49 12.20 2.42 -11.41
C SER A 49 12.66 1.13 -10.73
N THR A 50 12.46 1.02 -9.41
CA THR A 50 12.87 -0.15 -8.61
C THR A 50 11.68 -1.05 -8.27
N HIS A 51 10.51 -0.46 -8.07
CA HIS A 51 9.24 -1.13 -7.77
C HIS A 51 8.19 -0.78 -8.83
N PRO A 52 8.17 -1.49 -9.98
CA PRO A 52 7.30 -1.17 -11.10
C PRO A 52 5.84 -1.58 -10.87
N ASP A 53 4.96 -0.98 -11.68
CA ASP A 53 3.55 -1.39 -11.89
C ASP A 53 2.64 -1.39 -10.64
N PRO A 54 2.48 -0.25 -9.96
CA PRO A 54 1.60 -0.14 -8.79
C PRO A 54 0.13 -0.48 -9.10
N GLY A 55 -0.35 -0.22 -10.32
CA GLY A 55 -1.74 -0.48 -10.70
C GLY A 55 -2.08 -1.97 -10.71
N ALA A 56 -1.27 -2.80 -11.38
CA ALA A 56 -1.49 -4.25 -11.38
C ALA A 56 -1.37 -4.84 -9.97
N ARG A 57 -0.47 -4.31 -9.14
CA ARG A 57 -0.29 -4.73 -7.75
C ARG A 57 -1.49 -4.43 -6.87
N ALA A 58 -2.12 -3.27 -7.05
CA ALA A 58 -3.35 -2.92 -6.32
C ALA A 58 -4.46 -3.94 -6.58
N SER A 59 -4.64 -4.38 -7.84
CA SER A 59 -5.62 -5.41 -8.21
C SER A 59 -5.26 -6.78 -7.62
N ALA A 60 -4.02 -7.23 -7.77
CA ALA A 60 -3.55 -8.51 -7.23
C ALA A 60 -3.71 -8.59 -5.69
N VAL A 61 -3.38 -7.51 -4.97
CA VAL A 61 -3.59 -7.44 -3.52
C VAL A 61 -5.06 -7.59 -3.16
N ARG A 62 -5.98 -6.94 -3.88
CA ARG A 62 -7.43 -7.08 -3.62
C ARG A 62 -7.91 -8.50 -3.85
N GLU A 63 -7.38 -9.20 -4.86
CA GLU A 63 -7.70 -10.61 -5.11
C GLU A 63 -7.25 -11.51 -3.95
N ILE A 64 -6.04 -11.31 -3.42
CA ILE A 64 -5.54 -12.04 -2.24
C ILE A 64 -6.46 -11.77 -1.03
N ILE A 65 -6.79 -10.51 -0.78
CA ILE A 65 -7.66 -10.11 0.35
C ILE A 65 -9.04 -10.77 0.27
N ALA A 66 -9.60 -10.94 -0.93
CA ALA A 66 -10.90 -11.58 -1.12
C ALA A 66 -10.92 -13.06 -0.67
N THR A 67 -9.76 -13.69 -0.54
CA THR A 67 -9.62 -15.08 -0.04
C THR A 67 -9.52 -15.17 1.49
N LEU A 68 -9.33 -14.03 2.18
CA LEU A 68 -9.10 -14.02 3.63
C LEU A 68 -10.42 -14.19 4.40
N PRO A 69 -10.40 -14.94 5.52
CA PRO A 69 -11.56 -15.02 6.40
C PRO A 69 -11.93 -13.64 6.98
N PRO A 70 -13.22 -13.36 7.19
CA PRO A 70 -13.65 -12.11 7.78
C PRO A 70 -13.07 -11.96 9.19
N LYS A 71 -12.47 -10.82 9.46
CA LYS A 71 -11.85 -10.46 10.74
C LYS A 71 -12.10 -8.98 11.01
N ALA A 72 -12.28 -8.61 12.28
CA ALA A 72 -12.28 -7.21 12.67
C ALA A 72 -10.83 -6.68 12.57
N LEU A 73 -10.59 -5.77 11.62
CA LEU A 73 -9.26 -5.27 11.30
C LEU A 73 -9.21 -3.76 11.50
N ARG A 74 -8.08 -3.27 12.01
CA ARG A 74 -7.85 -1.85 12.25
C ARG A 74 -7.42 -1.18 10.94
N LYS A 75 -8.19 -0.16 10.54
CA LYS A 75 -7.94 0.60 9.30
C LYS A 75 -7.06 1.83 9.52
N ASP A 76 -7.08 2.37 10.74
CA ASP A 76 -6.46 3.67 11.03
C ASP A 76 -6.04 3.77 12.51
N SER A 77 -5.40 4.87 12.88
CA SER A 77 -5.09 5.21 14.27
C SER A 77 -4.83 6.71 14.46
N PRO A 78 -5.15 7.29 15.64
CA PRO A 78 -4.78 8.66 15.98
C PRO A 78 -3.27 8.92 15.84
N ARG A 79 -2.46 7.93 16.23
CA ARG A 79 -0.99 8.02 16.15
C ARG A 79 -0.47 8.22 14.72
N PHE A 80 -1.09 7.58 13.73
CA PHE A 80 -0.74 7.78 12.33
C PHE A 80 -0.96 9.24 11.91
N HIS A 81 -2.10 9.83 12.28
CA HIS A 81 -2.43 11.22 11.98
C HIS A 81 -1.47 12.21 12.66
N GLU A 82 -1.12 11.98 13.93
CA GLU A 82 -0.12 12.79 14.64
C GLU A 82 1.23 12.80 13.92
N VAL A 83 1.72 11.62 13.53
CA VAL A 83 3.02 11.48 12.85
C VAL A 83 2.95 12.12 11.47
N LYS A 84 1.88 11.86 10.71
CA LYS A 84 1.66 12.46 9.39
C LYS A 84 1.71 13.98 9.46
N ALA A 85 0.96 14.59 10.38
CA ALA A 85 0.95 16.04 10.56
C ALA A 85 2.33 16.60 10.94
N ARG A 86 3.16 15.84 11.66
CA ARG A 86 4.53 16.25 12.01
C ARG A 86 5.47 16.23 10.81
N VAL A 87 5.38 15.25 9.92
CA VAL A 87 6.32 15.09 8.79
C VAL A 87 5.88 15.85 7.54
N THR A 88 4.64 16.34 7.49
CA THR A 88 4.15 17.19 6.39
C THR A 88 4.16 18.69 6.72
N LYS A 89 4.66 19.08 7.91
CA LYS A 89 4.91 20.50 8.21
C LYS A 89 6.09 21.00 7.36
N PRO A 90 5.96 22.18 6.73
CA PRO A 90 7.03 22.76 5.92
C PRO A 90 8.28 23.09 6.74
#